data_AF-X1M251-F1
#
_entry.id   AF-X1M251-F1
#
_cell.length_a   1.000
_cell.length_b   1.000
_cell.length_c   1.000
_cell.angle_alpha   90.00
_cell.angle_beta   90.00
_cell.angle_gamma   90.00
#
_symmetry.space_group_name_H-M   'P 1'
#
loop_
_entity.id
_entity.type
_entity.pdbx_description
1 polymer ?
#
loop_
_entity_poly.entity_id
_entity_poly.type
_entity_poly.pdbx_seq_one_letter_code
_entity_poly.pdbx_strand_id
1 'polypeptide(L)'
;MSEDISPAMEGWEYRPDKVTARKIKGRNAKDKIQMRIELGLLQMEAEGRPDGKRPYGKESLLDYHLSRLEQYKTSHGTTRGFKLNKSDCEKLYEEAVQYYHRYLSLFSLKDYPGVIRDTDRNLRAHNLVLRYAADERYKTAFSRYIPYIIMMNTKAKASISLEKKDYEKALKQTKLGMERIDDFFQSLDQSD
;
A
#
# COMPACT_ATOMS: atom_id res chain seq x y z
N MET A 1 -11.06 27.53 -14.66
CA MET A 1 -11.79 26.74 -13.63
C MET A 1 -11.35 27.27 -12.28
N SER A 2 -12.27 27.39 -11.32
CA SER A 2 -11.91 27.77 -9.96
C SER A 2 -11.01 26.71 -9.33
N GLU A 3 -10.00 27.11 -8.56
CA GLU A 3 -9.18 26.23 -7.72
C GLU A 3 -9.86 25.96 -6.36
N ASP A 4 -10.99 26.61 -6.09
CA ASP A 4 -11.79 26.36 -4.90
C ASP A 4 -12.36 24.94 -4.94
N ILE A 5 -11.94 24.14 -3.97
CA ILE A 5 -12.35 22.75 -3.80
C ILE A 5 -13.67 22.59 -3.03
N SER A 6 -14.22 23.68 -2.47
CA SER A 6 -15.47 23.67 -1.70
C SER A 6 -16.64 22.99 -2.43
N PRO A 7 -16.88 23.24 -3.73
CA PRO A 7 -17.96 22.58 -4.47
C PRO A 7 -17.80 21.05 -4.54
N ALA A 8 -16.58 20.53 -4.51
CA ALA A 8 -16.34 19.08 -4.53
C ALA A 8 -16.60 18.41 -3.17
N MET A 9 -16.60 19.19 -2.09
CA MET A 9 -16.74 18.74 -0.70
C MET A 9 -18.10 19.08 -0.09
N GLU A 10 -18.89 19.93 -0.74
CA GLU A 10 -20.24 20.30 -0.30
C GLU A 10 -21.11 19.05 -0.08
N GLY A 11 -21.75 18.97 1.10
CA GLY A 11 -22.53 17.81 1.52
C GLY A 11 -21.71 16.55 1.84
N TRP A 12 -20.38 16.64 1.86
CA TRP A 12 -19.48 15.53 2.17
C TRP A 12 -18.62 15.82 3.40
N GLU A 13 -19.23 15.69 4.56
CA GLU A 13 -18.62 16.00 5.86
C GLU A 13 -17.44 15.10 6.21
N TYR A 14 -16.40 15.70 6.79
CA TYR A 14 -15.28 14.97 7.38
C TYR A 14 -15.72 14.28 8.67
N ARG A 15 -15.27 13.04 8.87
CA ARG A 15 -15.54 12.26 10.08
C ARG A 15 -14.22 11.74 10.66
N PRO A 16 -13.78 12.22 11.83
CA PRO A 16 -12.48 11.85 12.39
C PRO A 16 -12.42 10.39 12.84
N ASP A 17 -13.57 9.78 13.15
CA ASP A 17 -13.71 8.42 13.66
C ASP A 17 -13.70 7.34 12.56
N LYS A 18 -13.87 7.74 11.28
CA LYS A 18 -13.97 6.76 10.20
C LYS A 18 -13.44 7.27 8.86
N VAL A 19 -12.85 6.35 8.10
CA VAL A 19 -12.50 6.60 6.70
C VAL A 19 -13.78 6.84 5.91
N THR A 20 -13.85 8.00 5.27
CA THR A 20 -14.95 8.34 4.37
C THR A 20 -14.38 8.43 2.95
N ALA A 21 -14.82 7.53 2.08
CA ALA A 21 -14.38 7.48 0.69
C ALA A 21 -15.55 7.30 -0.28
N ARG A 22 -15.34 7.66 -1.55
CA ARG A 22 -16.28 7.42 -2.64
C ARG A 22 -15.53 7.07 -3.93
N LYS A 23 -16.21 6.34 -4.82
CA LYS A 23 -15.75 6.08 -6.20
C LYS A 23 -16.44 7.08 -7.14
N ILE A 24 -15.67 7.71 -8.02
CA ILE A 24 -16.19 8.64 -9.04
C ILE A 24 -15.63 8.29 -10.42
N LYS A 25 -16.23 8.84 -11.48
CA LYS A 25 -15.66 8.82 -12.83
C LYS A 25 -14.78 10.05 -13.04
N GLY A 26 -13.53 9.84 -13.43
CA GLY A 26 -12.63 10.90 -13.85
C GLY A 26 -12.97 11.43 -15.25
N ARG A 27 -12.25 12.48 -15.68
CA ARG A 27 -12.42 13.09 -17.02
C ARG A 27 -12.21 12.13 -18.19
N ASN A 28 -11.46 11.05 -17.96
CA ASN A 28 -11.19 9.98 -18.93
C ASN A 28 -12.15 8.79 -18.78
N ALA A 29 -13.28 8.95 -18.09
CA ALA A 29 -14.26 7.91 -17.75
C ALA A 29 -13.72 6.72 -16.93
N LYS A 30 -12.46 6.78 -16.48
CA LYS A 30 -11.87 5.78 -15.57
C LYS A 30 -12.27 6.05 -14.13
N ASP A 31 -12.32 5.00 -13.34
CA ASP A 31 -12.63 5.11 -11.91
C ASP A 31 -11.52 5.84 -11.15
N LYS A 32 -11.94 6.72 -10.25
CA LYS A 32 -11.09 7.36 -9.25
C LYS A 32 -11.65 7.06 -7.86
N ILE A 33 -10.77 7.06 -6.88
CA ILE A 33 -11.14 6.98 -5.47
C ILE A 33 -10.90 8.35 -4.86
N GLN A 34 -11.91 8.90 -4.19
CA GLN A 34 -11.75 10.08 -3.36
C GLN A 34 -11.85 9.69 -1.89
N MET A 35 -10.97 10.25 -1.06
CA MET A 35 -10.96 10.10 0.40
C MET A 35 -11.13 11.46 1.03
N ARG A 36 -12.07 11.61 1.97
CA ARG A 36 -12.25 12.85 2.73
C ARG A 36 -11.20 12.93 3.82
N ILE A 37 -10.54 14.07 3.92
CA ILE A 37 -9.60 14.45 4.99
C ILE A 37 -10.09 15.75 5.63
N GLU A 38 -9.54 16.12 6.78
CA GLU A 38 -10.05 17.23 7.63
C GLU A 38 -10.40 18.50 6.85
N LEU A 39 -9.42 19.04 6.11
CA LEU A 39 -9.59 20.29 5.36
C LEU A 39 -9.61 20.07 3.84
N GLY A 40 -9.82 18.84 3.37
CA GLY A 40 -9.71 18.56 1.94
C GLY A 40 -10.14 17.17 1.50
N LEU A 41 -9.68 16.77 0.32
CA LEU A 41 -9.83 15.42 -0.18
C LEU A 41 -8.55 14.95 -0.85
N LEU A 42 -8.29 13.66 -0.79
CA LEU A 42 -7.35 12.99 -1.68
C LEU A 42 -8.12 12.43 -2.86
N GLN A 43 -7.60 12.59 -4.07
CA GLN A 43 -8.12 11.91 -5.25
C GLN A 43 -7.02 11.03 -5.86
N MET A 44 -7.34 9.76 -6.05
CA MET A 44 -6.39 8.73 -6.49
C MET A 44 -6.95 7.96 -7.68
N GLU A 45 -6.06 7.47 -8.54
CA GLU A 45 -6.40 6.43 -9.52
C GLU A 45 -6.90 5.17 -8.81
N ALA A 46 -7.97 4.55 -9.32
CA ALA A 46 -8.45 3.27 -8.79
C ALA A 46 -7.49 2.10 -9.10
N GLU A 47 -6.68 2.24 -10.16
CA GLU A 47 -5.73 1.24 -10.66
C GLU A 47 -4.35 1.85 -10.91
N GLY A 48 -3.31 1.01 -10.99
CA GLY A 48 -1.92 1.47 -11.12
C GLY A 48 -1.44 2.27 -9.92
N ARG A 49 -0.54 3.23 -10.13
CA ARG A 49 -0.04 4.13 -9.07
C ARG A 49 -1.11 5.17 -8.68
N PRO A 50 -1.37 5.41 -7.37
CA PRO A 50 -2.47 6.27 -6.93
C PRO A 50 -2.44 7.70 -7.47
N ASP A 51 -1.27 8.33 -7.63
CA ASP A 51 -1.15 9.67 -8.22
C ASP A 51 -1.14 9.69 -9.77
N GLY A 52 -1.27 8.53 -10.42
CA GLY A 52 -1.28 8.36 -11.86
C GLY A 52 0.07 8.59 -12.56
N LYS A 53 1.14 8.90 -11.83
CA LYS A 53 2.47 9.14 -12.41
C LYS A 53 3.13 7.81 -12.82
N ARG A 54 4.10 7.90 -13.73
CA ARG A 54 4.93 6.77 -14.19
C ARG A 54 6.42 7.07 -13.98
N PRO A 55 6.93 6.99 -12.74
CA PRO A 55 8.31 7.37 -12.44
C PRO A 55 9.31 6.52 -13.22
N TYR A 56 10.28 7.16 -13.87
CA TYR A 56 11.29 6.49 -14.71
C TYR A 56 10.69 5.58 -15.79
N GLY A 57 9.49 5.92 -16.31
CA GLY A 57 8.77 5.12 -17.31
C GLY A 57 8.15 3.82 -16.77
N LYS A 58 8.27 3.55 -15.47
CA LYS A 58 7.69 2.38 -14.80
C LYS A 58 6.36 2.74 -14.14
N GLU A 59 5.54 1.74 -13.83
CA GLU A 59 4.25 1.97 -13.17
C GLU A 59 4.42 2.57 -11.77
N SER A 60 5.37 2.06 -10.98
CA SER A 60 5.64 2.51 -9.62
C SER A 60 7.14 2.60 -9.33
N LEU A 61 7.55 3.26 -8.24
CA LEU A 61 8.96 3.27 -7.81
C LEU A 61 9.39 1.87 -7.38
N LEU A 62 8.49 1.09 -6.78
CA LEU A 62 8.74 -0.34 -6.53
C LEU A 62 9.16 -1.07 -7.80
N ASP A 63 8.40 -0.90 -8.90
CA ASP A 63 8.73 -1.58 -10.18
C ASP A 63 10.05 -1.08 -10.77
N TYR A 64 10.35 0.20 -10.60
CA TYR A 64 11.64 0.76 -10.97
C TYR A 64 12.80 0.15 -10.18
N HIS A 65 12.70 0.07 -8.85
CA HIS A 65 13.78 -0.49 -8.03
C HIS A 65 13.90 -2.01 -8.17
N LEU A 66 12.81 -2.74 -8.40
CA LEU A 66 12.88 -4.16 -8.77
C LEU A 66 13.59 -4.34 -10.11
N SER A 67 13.30 -3.50 -11.12
CA SER A 67 14.01 -3.52 -12.39
C SER A 67 15.50 -3.23 -12.21
N ARG A 68 15.88 -2.29 -11.34
CA ARG A 68 17.29 -2.01 -11.00
C ARG A 68 17.96 -3.19 -10.31
N LEU A 69 17.25 -3.85 -9.38
CA LEU A 69 17.75 -5.01 -8.65
C LEU A 69 18.03 -6.18 -9.61
N GLU A 70 17.11 -6.47 -10.53
CA GLU A 70 17.32 -7.53 -11.52
C GLU A 70 18.48 -7.19 -12.47
N GLN A 71 18.59 -5.95 -12.94
CA GLN A 71 19.73 -5.51 -13.76
C GLN A 71 21.07 -5.66 -13.02
N TYR A 72 21.11 -5.31 -11.74
CA TYR A 72 22.28 -5.50 -10.90
C TYR A 72 22.64 -6.99 -10.77
N LYS A 73 21.64 -7.84 -10.52
CA LYS A 73 21.81 -9.29 -10.42
C LYS A 73 22.32 -9.89 -11.73
N THR A 74 21.79 -9.49 -12.88
CA THR A 74 22.25 -9.96 -14.19
C THR A 74 23.69 -9.56 -14.47
N SER A 75 24.11 -8.36 -14.08
CA SER A 75 25.47 -7.85 -14.32
C SER A 75 26.51 -8.39 -13.34
N HIS A 76 26.13 -8.68 -12.09
CA HIS A 76 27.06 -9.09 -11.03
C HIS A 76 26.93 -10.56 -10.61
N GLY A 77 25.94 -11.30 -11.14
CA GLY A 77 25.62 -12.68 -10.74
C GLY A 77 25.00 -12.81 -9.34
N THR A 78 24.85 -11.72 -8.60
CA THR A 78 24.35 -11.69 -7.22
C THR A 78 23.63 -10.37 -6.93
N THR A 79 22.77 -10.34 -5.90
CA THR A 79 22.19 -9.10 -5.37
C THR A 79 23.05 -8.48 -4.28
N ARG A 80 24.13 -9.17 -3.82
CA ARG A 80 25.04 -8.65 -2.81
C ARG A 80 25.69 -7.36 -3.30
N GLY A 81 25.58 -6.30 -2.52
CA GLY A 81 26.09 -4.96 -2.84
C GLY A 81 25.04 -4.02 -3.45
N PHE A 82 23.88 -4.52 -3.91
CA PHE A 82 22.76 -3.65 -4.26
C PHE A 82 22.26 -2.92 -3.01
N LYS A 83 22.10 -1.61 -3.12
CA LYS A 83 21.65 -0.76 -2.02
C LYS A 83 20.65 0.30 -2.49
N LEU A 84 19.66 0.56 -1.64
CA LEU A 84 18.78 1.72 -1.72
C LEU A 84 19.37 2.83 -0.85
N ASN A 85 19.59 3.99 -1.44
CA ASN A 85 20.08 5.16 -0.71
C ASN A 85 18.93 5.84 0.05
N LYS A 86 19.27 6.92 0.78
CA LYS A 86 18.34 7.75 1.53
C LYS A 86 17.13 8.20 0.70
N SER A 87 17.38 8.81 -0.46
CA SER A 87 16.33 9.35 -1.33
C SER A 87 15.44 8.25 -1.92
N ASP A 88 16.02 7.10 -2.26
CA ASP A 88 15.27 5.94 -2.74
C ASP A 88 14.26 5.46 -1.67
N CYS A 89 14.71 5.36 -0.41
CA CYS A 89 13.86 4.94 0.71
C CYS A 89 12.75 5.96 1.01
N GLU A 90 13.06 7.26 1.01
CA GLU A 90 12.09 8.34 1.26
C GLU A 90 10.99 8.36 0.19
N LYS A 91 11.36 8.26 -1.09
CA LYS A 91 10.37 8.24 -2.19
C LYS A 91 9.52 6.97 -2.20
N LEU A 92 10.11 5.82 -1.84
CA LEU A 92 9.36 4.58 -1.65
C LEU A 92 8.36 4.70 -0.50
N TYR A 93 8.72 5.41 0.58
CA TYR A 93 7.83 5.65 1.71
C TYR A 93 6.66 6.55 1.31
N GLU A 94 6.92 7.68 0.65
CA GLU A 94 5.90 8.58 0.12
C GLU A 94 4.91 7.83 -0.78
N GLU A 95 5.41 6.99 -1.69
CA GLU A 95 4.56 6.16 -2.54
C GLU A 95 3.75 5.15 -1.72
N ALA A 96 4.36 4.49 -0.72
CA ALA A 96 3.66 3.55 0.13
C ALA A 96 2.51 4.21 0.92
N VAL A 97 2.66 5.48 1.33
CA VAL A 97 1.60 6.28 1.96
C VAL A 97 0.44 6.53 0.99
N GLN A 98 0.71 6.76 -0.29
CA GLN A 98 -0.37 6.88 -1.28
C GLN A 98 -1.20 5.59 -1.38
N TYR A 99 -0.52 4.43 -1.46
CA TYR A 99 -1.22 3.13 -1.47
C TYR A 99 -1.94 2.86 -0.14
N TYR A 100 -1.42 3.33 0.99
CA TYR A 100 -2.10 3.28 2.29
C TYR A 100 -3.46 3.98 2.27
N HIS A 101 -3.50 5.25 1.85
CA HIS A 101 -4.76 5.98 1.73
C HIS A 101 -5.73 5.28 0.77
N ARG A 102 -5.23 4.71 -0.33
CA ARG A 102 -6.09 3.99 -1.28
C ARG A 102 -6.65 2.71 -0.70
N TYR A 103 -5.85 1.84 -0.07
CA TYR A 103 -6.39 0.59 0.48
C TYR A 103 -7.31 0.81 1.68
N LEU A 104 -7.12 1.87 2.47
CA LEU A 104 -8.08 2.25 3.50
C LEU A 104 -9.42 2.66 2.89
N SER A 105 -9.37 3.48 1.84
CA SER A 105 -10.55 3.92 1.10
C SER A 105 -11.28 2.72 0.48
N LEU A 106 -10.55 1.83 -0.19
CA LEU A 106 -11.09 0.61 -0.79
C LEU A 106 -11.73 -0.31 0.27
N PHE A 107 -11.11 -0.43 1.45
CA PHE A 107 -11.70 -1.20 2.56
C PHE A 107 -13.04 -0.60 3.01
N SER A 108 -13.12 0.72 3.17
CA SER A 108 -14.39 1.40 3.52
C SER A 108 -15.48 1.25 2.45
N LEU A 109 -15.07 1.08 1.19
CA LEU A 109 -15.93 0.84 0.03
C LEU A 109 -16.23 -0.64 -0.21
N LYS A 110 -15.73 -1.55 0.66
CA LYS A 110 -15.83 -3.01 0.53
C LYS A 110 -15.22 -3.58 -0.77
N ASP A 111 -14.31 -2.83 -1.41
CA ASP A 111 -13.54 -3.29 -2.56
C ASP A 111 -12.32 -4.10 -2.07
N TYR A 112 -12.61 -5.26 -1.46
CA TYR A 112 -11.59 -6.11 -0.84
C TYR A 112 -10.52 -6.64 -1.82
N PRO A 113 -10.83 -6.99 -3.08
CA PRO A 113 -9.79 -7.33 -4.06
C PRO A 113 -8.78 -6.19 -4.26
N GLY A 114 -9.25 -4.94 -4.34
CA GLY A 114 -8.39 -3.77 -4.40
C GLY A 114 -7.52 -3.58 -3.15
N VAL A 115 -8.08 -3.84 -1.95
CA VAL A 115 -7.30 -3.82 -0.69
C VAL A 115 -6.17 -4.85 -0.72
N ILE A 116 -6.46 -6.08 -1.16
CA ILE A 116 -5.47 -7.16 -1.25
C ILE A 116 -4.35 -6.76 -2.21
N ARG A 117 -4.70 -6.28 -3.41
CA ARG A 117 -3.73 -5.80 -4.43
C ARG A 117 -2.77 -4.76 -3.84
N ASP A 118 -3.32 -3.72 -3.21
CA ASP A 118 -2.54 -2.59 -2.71
C ASP A 118 -1.70 -2.95 -1.47
N THR A 119 -2.25 -3.78 -0.57
CA THR A 119 -1.51 -4.27 0.61
C THR A 119 -0.39 -5.24 0.24
N ASP A 120 -0.61 -6.17 -0.69
CA ASP A 120 0.44 -7.08 -1.17
C ASP A 120 1.57 -6.31 -1.86
N ARG A 121 1.21 -5.31 -2.68
CA ARG A 121 2.17 -4.38 -3.27
C ARG A 121 2.96 -3.64 -2.20
N ASN A 122 2.30 -3.08 -1.18
CA ASN A 122 2.99 -2.35 -0.12
C ASN A 122 3.91 -3.27 0.69
N LEU A 123 3.52 -4.50 0.98
CA LEU A 123 4.39 -5.49 1.62
C LEU A 123 5.64 -5.76 0.79
N ARG A 124 5.52 -5.85 -0.54
CA ARG A 124 6.69 -5.99 -1.43
C ARG A 124 7.62 -4.77 -1.36
N ALA A 125 7.07 -3.56 -1.32
CA ALA A 125 7.85 -2.33 -1.17
C ALA A 125 8.59 -2.28 0.18
N HIS A 126 7.91 -2.62 1.28
CA HIS A 126 8.53 -2.64 2.59
C HIS A 126 9.63 -3.71 2.68
N ASN A 127 9.37 -4.92 2.17
CA ASN A 127 10.37 -5.99 2.12
C ASN A 127 11.59 -5.65 1.27
N LEU A 128 11.42 -4.88 0.19
CA LEU A 128 12.55 -4.40 -0.62
C LEU A 128 13.45 -3.46 0.21
N VAL A 129 12.85 -2.53 0.97
CA VAL A 129 13.59 -1.60 1.84
C VAL A 129 14.27 -2.36 2.98
N LEU A 130 13.58 -3.29 3.65
CA LEU A 130 14.16 -4.13 4.71
C LEU A 130 15.42 -4.87 4.23
N ARG A 131 15.42 -5.39 3.00
CA ARG A 131 16.55 -6.15 2.48
C ARG A 131 17.72 -5.27 2.00
N TYR A 132 17.42 -4.13 1.40
CA TYR A 132 18.42 -3.40 0.60
C TYR A 132 18.66 -1.95 1.03
N ALA A 133 17.96 -1.41 2.03
CA ALA A 133 18.30 -0.09 2.55
C ALA A 133 19.75 -0.06 3.03
N ALA A 134 20.50 0.95 2.60
CA ALA A 134 21.88 1.16 3.02
C ALA A 134 21.99 1.56 4.51
N ASP A 135 20.92 2.12 5.06
CA ASP A 135 20.85 2.70 6.39
C ASP A 135 19.76 1.97 7.19
N GLU A 136 20.15 1.37 8.31
CA GLU A 136 19.30 0.59 9.20
C GLU A 136 18.09 1.36 9.70
N ARG A 137 18.17 2.69 9.84
CA ARG A 137 17.04 3.53 10.28
C ARG A 137 15.83 3.39 9.38
N TYR A 138 16.03 3.21 8.08
CA TYR A 138 14.92 2.99 7.14
C TYR A 138 14.36 1.57 7.25
N LYS A 139 15.19 0.56 7.54
CA LYS A 139 14.70 -0.80 7.79
C LYS A 139 13.78 -0.82 9.01
N THR A 140 14.21 -0.21 10.12
CA THR A 140 13.38 -0.05 11.33
C THR A 140 12.13 0.79 11.07
N ALA A 141 12.23 1.85 10.26
CA ALA A 141 11.06 2.67 9.93
C ALA A 141 10.00 1.90 9.15
N PHE A 142 10.39 1.09 8.16
CA PHE A 142 9.45 0.31 7.38
C PHE A 142 8.95 -0.93 8.13
N SER A 143 9.80 -1.61 8.92
CA SER A 143 9.42 -2.85 9.61
C SER A 143 8.20 -2.65 10.53
N ARG A 144 8.14 -1.50 11.21
CA ARG A 144 7.02 -1.11 12.10
C ARG A 144 5.63 -1.16 11.46
N TYR A 145 5.52 -0.96 10.14
CA TYR A 145 4.24 -0.95 9.44
C TYR A 145 3.82 -2.31 8.89
N ILE A 146 4.75 -3.27 8.74
CA ILE A 146 4.47 -4.57 8.12
C ILE A 146 3.34 -5.34 8.83
N PRO A 147 3.32 -5.47 10.17
CA PRO A 147 2.24 -6.17 10.87
C PRO A 147 0.85 -5.58 10.58
N TYR A 148 0.75 -4.26 10.56
CA TYR A 148 -0.50 -3.56 10.24
C TYR A 148 -0.96 -3.82 8.79
N ILE A 149 -0.02 -3.81 7.83
CA ILE A 149 -0.35 -4.09 6.43
C ILE A 149 -0.80 -5.55 6.25
N ILE A 150 -0.15 -6.50 6.94
CA ILE A 150 -0.58 -7.90 6.97
C ILE A 150 -2.01 -8.00 7.55
N MET A 151 -2.27 -7.35 8.68
CA MET A 151 -3.61 -7.32 9.29
C MET A 151 -4.68 -6.81 8.31
N MET A 152 -4.42 -5.70 7.60
CA MET A 152 -5.37 -5.17 6.62
C MET A 152 -5.59 -6.11 5.43
N ASN A 153 -4.53 -6.74 4.92
CA ASN A 153 -4.61 -7.76 3.88
C ASN A 153 -5.48 -8.95 4.33
N THR A 154 -5.24 -9.44 5.55
CA THR A 154 -5.99 -10.53 6.18
C THR A 154 -7.46 -10.17 6.35
N LYS A 155 -7.78 -8.97 6.85
CA LYS A 155 -9.16 -8.50 7.00
C LYS A 155 -9.90 -8.49 5.67
N ALA A 156 -9.25 -8.04 4.59
CA ALA A 156 -9.87 -8.05 3.26
C ALA A 156 -10.14 -9.48 2.76
N LYS A 157 -9.17 -10.40 2.92
CA LYS A 157 -9.34 -11.82 2.55
C LYS A 157 -10.47 -12.49 3.33
N ALA A 158 -10.53 -12.28 4.64
CA ALA A 158 -11.59 -12.81 5.49
C ALA A 158 -12.96 -12.20 5.12
N SER A 159 -13.02 -10.91 4.80
CA SER A 159 -14.27 -10.23 4.43
C SER A 159 -14.87 -10.76 3.13
N ILE A 160 -14.06 -11.12 2.13
CA ILE A 160 -14.54 -11.81 0.91
C ILE A 160 -15.22 -13.15 1.25
N SER A 161 -14.66 -13.90 2.20
CA SER A 161 -15.28 -15.15 2.67
C SER A 161 -16.56 -14.90 3.46
N LEU A 162 -16.59 -13.85 4.31
CA LEU A 162 -17.78 -13.47 5.06
C LEU A 162 -18.94 -13.03 4.15
N GLU A 163 -18.68 -12.31 3.07
CA GLU A 163 -19.71 -11.95 2.08
C GLU A 163 -20.34 -13.18 1.42
N LYS A 164 -19.57 -14.27 1.30
CA LYS A 164 -20.04 -15.57 0.81
C LYS A 164 -20.62 -16.47 1.90
N LYS A 165 -20.71 -15.98 3.14
CA LYS A 165 -21.12 -16.73 4.34
C LYS A 165 -20.25 -17.97 4.62
N ASP A 166 -19.02 -17.98 4.10
CA ASP A 166 -18.04 -19.05 4.31
C ASP A 166 -17.23 -18.74 5.59
N TYR A 167 -17.85 -18.97 6.74
CA TYR A 167 -17.29 -18.60 8.05
C TYR A 167 -16.04 -19.42 8.40
N GLU A 168 -15.98 -20.70 8.01
CA GLU A 168 -14.81 -21.54 8.23
C GLU A 168 -13.59 -21.00 7.49
N LYS A 169 -13.76 -20.64 6.21
CA LYS A 169 -12.67 -20.03 5.44
C LYS A 169 -12.28 -18.66 5.99
N ALA A 170 -13.23 -17.85 6.44
CA ALA A 170 -12.92 -16.55 7.06
C ALA A 170 -12.07 -16.71 8.33
N LEU A 171 -12.41 -17.68 9.18
CA LEU A 171 -11.62 -18.02 10.37
C LEU A 171 -10.23 -18.53 10.00
N LYS A 172 -10.13 -19.42 9.00
CA LYS A 172 -8.84 -19.91 8.50
C LYS A 172 -7.96 -18.77 7.99
N GLN A 173 -8.51 -17.85 7.20
CA GLN A 173 -7.75 -16.67 6.73
C GLN A 173 -7.24 -15.81 7.88
N THR A 174 -8.07 -15.62 8.92
CA THR A 174 -7.69 -14.85 10.10
C THR A 174 -6.51 -15.48 10.84
N LYS A 175 -6.56 -16.81 11.07
CA LYS A 175 -5.47 -17.56 11.71
C LYS A 175 -4.16 -17.48 10.93
N LEU A 176 -4.22 -17.72 9.61
CA LEU A 176 -3.05 -17.58 8.72
C LEU A 176 -2.45 -16.17 8.76
N GLY A 177 -3.30 -15.15 8.93
CA GLY A 177 -2.85 -13.77 9.07
C GLY A 177 -2.13 -13.49 10.39
N MET A 178 -2.59 -14.10 11.50
CA MET A 178 -1.92 -14.03 12.79
C MET A 178 -0.56 -14.73 12.75
N GLU A 179 -0.52 -15.97 12.24
CA GLU A 179 0.72 -16.73 12.05
C GLU A 179 1.75 -15.94 11.24
N ARG A 180 1.32 -15.29 10.15
CA ARG A 180 2.21 -14.45 9.33
C ARG A 180 2.77 -13.22 10.08
N ILE A 181 2.02 -12.67 11.04
CA ILE A 181 2.51 -11.57 11.88
C ILE A 181 3.53 -12.10 12.89
N ASP A 182 3.24 -13.25 13.51
CA ASP A 182 4.15 -13.90 14.45
C ASP A 182 5.47 -14.29 13.78
N ASP A 183 5.39 -14.93 12.60
CA ASP A 183 6.56 -15.27 11.77
C ASP A 183 7.39 -14.04 11.43
N PHE A 184 6.74 -12.91 11.14
CA PHE A 184 7.44 -11.66 10.86
C PHE A 184 8.23 -11.18 12.08
N PHE A 185 7.63 -11.17 13.27
CA PHE A 185 8.34 -10.76 14.48
C PHE A 185 9.49 -11.73 14.83
N GLN A 186 9.27 -13.04 14.74
CA GLN A 186 10.34 -14.03 14.93
C GLN A 186 11.49 -13.82 13.96
N SER A 187 11.22 -13.45 12.70
CA SER A 187 12.26 -13.17 11.72
C SER A 187 13.08 -11.91 12.04
N LEU A 188 12.50 -10.93 12.74
CA LEU A 188 13.22 -9.74 13.22
C LEU A 188 14.14 -10.09 14.38
N ASP A 189 13.65 -10.88 15.35
CA ASP A 189 14.44 -11.29 16.52
C ASP A 189 15.65 -12.16 16.14
N GLN A 190 15.59 -12.88 15.02
CA GLN A 190 16.72 -13.67 14.48
C GLN A 190 17.72 -12.84 13.66
N SER A 191 17.37 -11.60 13.32
CA SER A 191 18.20 -10.70 12.51
C SER A 191 19.03 -9.73 13.36
N ASP A 192 18.73 -9.62 14.65
CA ASP A 192 19.48 -8.88 15.68
C ASP A 192 20.53 -9.77 16.37
#